data_AF-A0A085BJH5-F1
#
_entry.id   AF-A0A085BJH5-F1
#
_cell.length_a   1.000
_cell.length_b   1.000
_cell.length_c   1.000
_cell.angle_alpha   90.00
_cell.angle_beta   90.00
_cell.angle_gamma   90.00
#
_symmetry.space_group_name_H-M   'P 1'
#
loop_
_entity.id
_entity.type
_entity.pdbx_description
1 polymer ?
#
loop_
_entity_poly.entity_id
_entity_poly.type
_entity_poly.pdbx_seq_one_letter_code
_entity_poly.pdbx_strand_id
1 'polypeptide(L)'
;MIKTINKYRQIIFFLIYFILTFPFISIAYSLDFFNYPSINFILEFGILNFILAHYFLKLNTYLNILFAFITSSVGIAIVYLGWHFKIAPDWDDYGIFTAIFSNILISMLFWEIAFRLKNSYFKD
;
A
#
# COMPACT_ATOMS: atom_id res chain seq x y z
N MET A 1 -21.42 -10.83 15.14
CA MET A 1 -20.85 -9.55 14.68
C MET A 1 -19.35 -9.66 14.36
N ILE A 2 -18.52 -10.24 15.23
CA ILE A 2 -17.06 -10.43 15.01
C ILE A 2 -16.74 -11.35 13.81
N LYS A 3 -17.53 -12.42 13.60
CA LYS A 3 -17.33 -13.36 12.47
C LYS A 3 -17.60 -12.76 11.09
N THR A 4 -18.54 -11.81 10.97
CA THR A 4 -18.94 -11.21 9.69
C THR A 4 -17.88 -10.23 9.17
N ILE A 5 -17.22 -9.52 10.08
CA ILE A 5 -16.09 -8.61 9.77
C ILE A 5 -14.94 -9.39 9.12
N ASN A 6 -14.71 -10.64 9.52
CA ASN A 6 -13.62 -11.45 8.96
C ASN A 6 -13.86 -11.85 7.50
N LYS A 7 -15.11 -12.06 7.08
CA LYS A 7 -15.45 -12.46 5.69
C LYS A 7 -15.21 -11.33 4.69
N TYR A 8 -15.47 -10.09 5.08
CA TYR A 8 -15.35 -8.91 4.19
C TYR A 8 -14.14 -8.03 4.50
N ARG A 9 -13.29 -8.42 5.46
CA ARG A 9 -12.13 -7.66 5.93
C ARG A 9 -11.26 -7.15 4.78
N GLN A 10 -10.94 -8.02 3.83
CA GLN A 10 -10.10 -7.67 2.69
C GLN A 10 -10.76 -6.62 1.80
N ILE A 11 -12.03 -6.78 1.45
CA ILE A 11 -12.77 -5.79 0.65
C ILE A 11 -12.86 -4.44 1.39
N ILE A 12 -13.09 -4.46 2.70
CA ILE A 12 -13.12 -3.24 3.51
C ILE A 12 -11.75 -2.54 3.48
N PHE A 13 -10.66 -3.28 3.65
CA PHE A 13 -9.31 -2.71 3.55
C PHE A 13 -9.00 -2.17 2.17
N PHE A 14 -9.41 -2.88 1.11
CA PHE A 14 -9.27 -2.40 -0.26
C PHE A 14 -9.94 -1.03 -0.42
N LEU A 15 -11.21 -0.93 -0.03
CA LEU A 15 -11.99 0.30 -0.19
C LEU A 15 -11.41 1.45 0.63
N ILE A 16 -11.03 1.20 1.88
CA ILE A 16 -10.41 2.21 2.74
C ILE A 16 -9.09 2.70 2.12
N TYR A 17 -8.23 1.77 1.71
CA TYR A 17 -6.95 2.11 1.08
C TYR A 17 -7.16 2.92 -0.18
N PHE A 18 -8.03 2.43 -1.08
CA PHE A 18 -8.31 3.06 -2.36
C PHE A 18 -8.83 4.48 -2.19
N ILE A 19 -9.81 4.70 -1.30
CA ILE A 19 -10.36 6.03 -1.02
C ILE A 19 -9.31 6.96 -0.43
N LEU A 20 -8.51 6.48 0.53
CA LEU A 20 -7.47 7.30 1.16
C LEU A 20 -6.28 7.58 0.24
N THR A 21 -6.11 6.84 -0.85
CA THR A 21 -5.00 7.06 -1.78
C THR A 21 -5.17 8.35 -2.59
N PHE A 22 -6.40 8.69 -2.98
CA PHE A 22 -6.68 9.88 -3.79
C PHE A 22 -6.23 11.21 -3.17
N PRO A 23 -6.50 11.52 -1.89
CA PRO A 23 -6.02 12.75 -1.29
C PRO A 23 -4.49 12.80 -1.19
N PHE A 24 -3.82 11.66 -0.96
CA PHE A 24 -2.35 11.60 -0.94
C PHE A 24 -1.75 11.91 -2.31
N ILE A 25 -2.29 11.31 -3.38
CA ILE A 25 -1.86 11.60 -4.75
C ILE A 25 -2.12 13.06 -5.13
N SER A 26 -3.24 13.62 -4.68
CA SER A 26 -3.56 15.03 -4.93
C SER A 26 -2.52 15.97 -4.27
N ILE A 27 -2.01 15.60 -3.10
CA ILE A 27 -0.89 16.32 -2.44
C ILE A 27 0.40 16.14 -3.26
N ALA A 28 0.69 14.95 -3.77
CA ALA A 28 1.83 14.68 -4.66
C ALA A 28 1.91 15.66 -5.81
N TYR A 29 0.80 15.81 -6.53
CA TYR A 29 0.68 16.69 -7.69
C TYR A 29 0.92 18.17 -7.36
N SER A 30 0.71 18.57 -6.11
CA SER A 30 0.98 19.94 -5.64
C SER A 30 2.44 20.18 -5.27
N LEU A 31 3.21 19.12 -4.98
CA LEU A 31 4.60 19.17 -4.54
C LEU A 31 5.55 18.70 -5.64
N ASP A 32 5.87 19.55 -6.62
CA ASP A 32 6.92 19.35 -7.64
C ASP A 32 7.14 17.88 -8.08
N PHE A 33 6.03 17.20 -8.33
CA PHE A 33 5.95 15.75 -8.49
C PHE A 33 6.92 15.22 -9.56
N PHE A 34 7.16 16.05 -10.57
CA PHE A 34 7.92 15.73 -11.77
C PHE A 34 9.43 15.61 -11.55
N ASN A 35 9.98 16.12 -10.44
CA ASN A 35 11.41 16.01 -10.18
C ASN A 35 11.79 14.62 -9.67
N TYR A 36 10.95 13.97 -8.84
CA TYR A 36 11.26 12.67 -8.21
C TYR A 36 10.00 11.80 -7.99
N PRO A 37 9.28 11.39 -9.06
CA PRO A 37 7.98 10.73 -8.95
C PRO A 37 8.03 9.41 -8.15
N SER A 38 9.09 8.62 -8.34
CA SER A 38 9.25 7.34 -7.64
C SER A 38 9.44 7.52 -6.12
N ILE A 39 10.23 8.51 -5.70
CA ILE A 39 10.51 8.76 -4.29
C ILE A 39 9.26 9.33 -3.61
N ASN A 40 8.57 10.26 -4.27
CA ASN A 40 7.33 10.83 -3.76
C ASN A 40 6.26 9.76 -3.56
N PHE A 41 6.06 8.88 -4.54
CA PHE A 41 5.12 7.77 -4.37
C PHE A 41 5.53 6.81 -3.24
N ILE A 42 6.82 6.47 -3.13
CA ILE A 42 7.28 5.59 -2.04
C ILE A 42 6.96 6.22 -0.68
N LEU A 43 7.17 7.52 -0.52
CA LEU A 43 6.88 8.26 0.71
C LEU A 43 5.38 8.29 1.00
N GLU A 44 4.55 8.62 0.02
CA GLU A 44 3.10 8.73 0.22
C GLU A 44 2.44 7.41 0.55
N PHE A 45 2.70 6.38 -0.26
CA PHE A 45 2.20 5.04 0.03
C PHE A 45 2.82 4.49 1.32
N GLY A 46 4.07 4.85 1.63
CA GLY A 46 4.72 4.51 2.90
C GLY A 46 4.02 5.13 4.10
N ILE A 47 3.69 6.42 4.06
CA ILE A 47 2.96 7.10 5.14
C ILE A 47 1.56 6.50 5.28
N LEU A 48 0.85 6.29 4.17
CA LEU A 48 -0.48 5.66 4.19
C LEU A 48 -0.42 4.25 4.79
N ASN A 49 0.55 3.43 4.37
CA ASN A 49 0.77 2.10 4.90
C ASN A 49 1.11 2.13 6.39
N PHE A 50 1.90 3.11 6.84
CA PHE A 50 2.25 3.25 8.25
C PHE A 50 1.02 3.57 9.09
N ILE A 51 0.21 4.55 8.65
CA ILE A 51 -1.05 4.92 9.32
C ILE A 51 -1.96 3.70 9.42
N LEU A 52 -2.18 3.00 8.30
CA LEU A 52 -3.07 1.85 8.27
C LEU A 52 -2.53 0.67 9.08
N ALA A 53 -1.22 0.39 9.03
CA ALA A 53 -0.58 -0.63 9.85
C ALA A 53 -0.69 -0.31 11.35
N HIS A 54 -0.49 0.95 11.74
CA HIS A 54 -0.61 1.39 13.13
C HIS A 54 -2.00 1.13 13.70
N TYR A 55 -3.05 1.51 12.97
CA TYR A 55 -4.44 1.34 13.43
C TYR A 55 -4.94 -0.11 13.32
N PHE A 56 -4.59 -0.84 12.26
CA PHE A 56 -5.18 -2.14 11.97
C PHE A 56 -4.33 -3.33 12.42
N LEU A 57 -3.01 -3.30 12.21
CA LEU A 57 -2.13 -4.40 12.60
C LEU A 57 -1.72 -4.31 14.08
N LYS A 58 -1.64 -3.09 14.62
CA LYS A 58 -1.17 -2.80 15.98
C LYS A 58 0.17 -3.47 16.28
N LEU A 59 1.12 -3.45 15.33
CA LEU A 59 2.50 -3.88 15.57
C LEU A 59 3.25 -2.76 16.31
N ASN A 60 4.45 -3.07 16.83
CA ASN A 60 5.37 -2.05 17.33
C ASN A 60 5.65 -1.00 16.22
N THR A 61 5.76 0.27 16.58
CA THR A 61 6.08 1.41 15.71
C THR A 61 7.21 1.12 14.73
N TYR A 62 8.33 0.53 15.19
CA TYR A 62 9.46 0.21 14.31
C TYR A 62 9.10 -0.81 13.23
N LEU A 63 8.32 -1.82 13.57
CA LEU A 63 7.84 -2.83 12.62
C LEU A 63 6.82 -2.23 11.65
N ASN A 64 5.94 -1.33 12.11
CA ASN A 64 5.00 -0.62 11.24
C ASN A 64 5.75 0.21 10.20
N ILE A 65 6.78 0.97 10.61
CA ILE A 65 7.61 1.76 9.69
C ILE A 65 8.26 0.83 8.66
N LEU A 66 8.95 -0.21 9.11
CA LEU A 66 9.66 -1.13 8.23
C LEU A 66 8.70 -1.79 7.22
N PHE A 67 7.58 -2.34 7.69
CA PHE A 67 6.57 -2.96 6.82
C PHE A 67 6.01 -1.96 5.82
N ALA A 68 5.72 -0.75 6.25
CA ALA A 68 5.10 0.27 5.42
C ALA A 68 5.98 0.71 4.25
N PHE A 69 7.26 0.94 4.50
CA PHE A 69 8.20 1.35 3.45
C PHE A 69 8.64 0.19 2.56
N ILE A 70 8.75 -1.04 3.09
CA ILE A 70 9.01 -2.22 2.26
C ILE A 70 7.85 -2.47 1.30
N THR A 71 6.61 -2.49 1.81
CA THR A 71 5.43 -2.71 0.96
C THR A 71 5.30 -1.64 -0.12
N SER A 72 5.53 -0.38 0.26
CA SER A 72 5.52 0.75 -0.67
C SER A 72 6.59 0.61 -1.77
N SER A 73 7.83 0.31 -1.38
CA SER A 73 8.94 0.12 -2.32
C SER A 73 8.70 -1.04 -3.29
N VAL A 74 8.14 -2.16 -2.79
CA VAL A 74 7.80 -3.30 -3.64
C VAL A 74 6.67 -2.95 -4.61
N GLY A 75 5.66 -2.21 -4.17
CA GLY A 75 4.57 -1.72 -5.03
C GLY A 75 5.09 -0.88 -6.18
N ILE A 76 5.99 0.07 -5.91
CA ILE A 76 6.60 0.94 -6.94
C ILE A 76 7.59 0.18 -7.82
N ALA A 77 8.33 -0.79 -7.28
CA ALA A 77 9.20 -1.65 -8.09
C ALA A 77 8.40 -2.43 -9.16
N ILE A 78 7.18 -2.87 -8.85
CA ILE A 78 6.29 -3.53 -9.81
C ILE A 78 5.92 -2.59 -10.96
N VAL A 79 5.62 -1.32 -10.66
CA VAL A 79 5.33 -0.29 -11.67
C VAL A 79 6.52 -0.11 -12.60
N TYR A 80 7.72 0.04 -12.03
CA TYR A 80 8.95 0.21 -12.81
C TYR A 80 9.22 -1.00 -13.72
N LEU A 81 9.05 -2.22 -13.20
CA LEU A 81 9.20 -3.44 -13.98
C LEU A 81 8.13 -3.55 -15.09
N GLY A 82 6.88 -3.20 -14.80
CA GLY A 82 5.80 -3.18 -15.79
C GLY A 82 6.11 -2.23 -16.94
N TRP A 83 6.60 -1.03 -16.63
CA TRP A 83 7.03 -0.06 -17.63
C TRP A 83 8.26 -0.55 -18.41
N HIS A 84 9.28 -1.07 -17.72
CA HIS A 84 10.50 -1.60 -18.34
C HIS A 84 10.22 -2.73 -19.34
N PHE A 85 9.31 -3.64 -18.99
CA PHE A 85 8.91 -4.75 -19.85
C PHE A 85 7.79 -4.40 -20.84
N LYS A 86 7.34 -3.13 -20.89
CA LYS A 86 6.25 -2.65 -21.75
C LYS A 86 4.98 -3.50 -21.62
N ILE A 87 4.64 -3.88 -20.39
CA ILE A 87 3.42 -4.61 -20.10
C ILE A 87 2.26 -3.62 -20.22
N ALA A 88 1.35 -3.85 -21.18
CA ALA A 88 0.18 -3.00 -21.43
C ALA A 88 0.54 -1.49 -21.49
N PRO A 89 1.35 -1.06 -22.48
CA PRO A 89 1.91 0.30 -22.51
C PRO A 89 0.85 1.40 -22.66
N ASP A 90 -0.34 1.07 -23.16
CA ASP A 90 -1.44 2.03 -23.38
C ASP A 90 -2.45 2.08 -22.21
N TRP A 91 -2.18 1.36 -21.11
CA TRP A 91 -3.11 1.25 -19.97
C TRP A 91 -3.08 2.48 -19.05
N ASP A 92 -1.90 3.05 -18.83
CA ASP A 92 -1.67 4.05 -17.78
C ASP A 92 -0.43 4.88 -18.10
N ASP A 93 -0.61 5.94 -18.90
CA ASP A 93 0.46 6.79 -19.44
C ASP A 93 1.40 7.35 -18.37
N TYR A 94 0.90 7.55 -17.15
CA TYR A 94 1.66 8.12 -16.02
C TYR A 94 2.01 7.08 -14.95
N GLY A 95 1.64 5.81 -15.12
CA GLY A 95 1.91 4.74 -14.16
C GLY A 95 1.19 4.89 -12.80
N ILE A 96 0.21 5.79 -12.71
CA ILE A 96 -0.44 6.19 -11.45
C ILE A 96 -1.42 5.14 -11.00
N PHE A 97 -2.33 4.72 -11.88
CA PHE A 97 -3.29 3.67 -11.55
C PHE A 97 -2.56 2.37 -11.23
N THR A 98 -1.51 2.06 -11.99
CA THR A 98 -0.62 0.93 -11.75
C THR A 98 0.03 1.05 -10.36
N ALA A 99 0.56 2.21 -9.99
CA ALA A 99 1.12 2.45 -8.66
C ALA A 99 0.08 2.26 -7.55
N ILE A 100 -1.13 2.79 -7.72
CA ILE A 100 -2.24 2.62 -6.77
C ILE A 100 -2.56 1.14 -6.59
N PHE A 101 -2.84 0.43 -7.68
CA PHE A 101 -3.27 -0.96 -7.61
C PHE A 101 -2.16 -1.88 -7.10
N SER A 102 -0.92 -1.70 -7.56
CA SER A 102 0.22 -2.48 -7.07
C SER A 102 0.42 -2.28 -5.57
N ASN A 103 0.38 -1.04 -5.07
CA ASN A 103 0.52 -0.76 -3.65
C ASN A 103 -0.62 -1.34 -2.82
N ILE A 104 -1.87 -1.21 -3.27
CA ILE A 104 -3.03 -1.81 -2.58
C ILE A 104 -2.84 -3.33 -2.48
N LEU A 105 -2.58 -4.00 -3.60
CA LEU A 105 -2.47 -5.47 -3.64
C LEU A 105 -1.32 -5.99 -2.76
N ILE A 106 -0.14 -5.37 -2.86
CA ILE A 106 1.02 -5.74 -2.03
C ILE A 106 0.75 -5.47 -0.55
N SER A 107 0.16 -4.33 -0.21
CA SER A 107 -0.14 -3.99 1.18
C SER A 107 -1.14 -4.97 1.79
N MET A 108 -2.19 -5.33 1.05
CA MET A 108 -3.17 -6.32 1.49
C MET A 108 -2.55 -7.70 1.74
N LEU A 109 -1.65 -8.14 0.84
CA LEU A 109 -0.93 -9.39 1.00
C LEU A 109 -0.03 -9.38 2.24
N PHE A 110 0.74 -8.30 2.43
CA PHE A 110 1.60 -8.15 3.61
C PHE A 110 0.81 -8.05 4.92
N TRP A 111 -0.33 -7.35 4.91
CA TRP A 111 -1.19 -7.27 6.10
C TRP A 111 -1.82 -8.62 6.44
N GLU A 112 -2.25 -9.39 5.44
CA GLU A 112 -2.74 -10.76 5.67
C GLU A 112 -1.65 -11.64 6.29
N ILE A 113 -0.41 -11.54 5.82
CA ILE A 113 0.74 -12.23 6.42
C ILE A 113 0.92 -11.77 7.88
N ALA A 114 0.95 -10.46 8.14
CA ALA A 114 1.11 -9.91 9.49
C ALA A 114 -0.01 -10.35 10.44
N PHE A 115 -1.28 -10.37 9.98
CA PHE A 115 -2.40 -10.88 10.78
C PHE A 115 -2.26 -12.37 11.09
N ARG A 116 -1.81 -13.19 10.14
CA ARG A 116 -1.59 -14.63 10.35
C ARG A 116 -0.46 -14.88 11.32
N LEU A 117 0.67 -14.19 11.16
CA LEU A 117 1.79 -14.29 12.09
C LEU A 117 1.36 -13.87 13.50
N LYS A 118 0.61 -12.77 13.62
CA LYS A 118 0.08 -12.33 14.90
C LYS A 118 -0.79 -13.40 15.57
N ASN A 119 -1.74 -13.98 14.84
CA ASN A 119 -2.64 -15.00 15.38
C ASN A 119 -1.95 -16.35 15.68
N SER A 120 -0.84 -16.66 15.00
CA SER A 120 -0.09 -17.90 15.21
C SER A 120 0.92 -17.80 16.35
N TYR A 121 1.59 -16.66 16.50
CA TYR A 121 2.70 -16.48 17.44
C TYR A 121 2.31 -15.74 18.73
N PHE A 122 1.25 -14.92 18.74
CA PHE A 122 0.79 -14.17 19.92
C PHE A 122 -0.51 -14.76 20.50
N LYS A 123 -0.60 -16.09 20.56
CA LYS A 123 -1.64 -16.75 21.37
C LYS A 123 -1.25 -16.62 22.85
N ASP A 124 -1.55 -15.47 23.42
CA ASP A 124 -1.75 -15.28 24.86
C ASP A 124 -3.19 -14.77 25.08
#